data_AF-A0A9D1VMW0-F1
#
_entry.id   AF-A0A9D1VMW0-F1
#
_cell.length_a   1.000
_cell.length_b   1.000
_cell.length_c   1.000
_cell.angle_alpha   90.00
_cell.angle_beta   90.00
_cell.angle_gamma   90.00
#
_symmetry.space_group_name_H-M   'P 1'
#
loop_
_entity.id
_entity.type
_entity.pdbx_description
1 polymer ?
#
loop_
_entity_poly.entity_id
_entity_poly.type
_entity_poly.pdbx_seq_one_letter_code
_entity_poly.pdbx_strand_id
1 'polypeptide(L)'
;GFPTDLLLLDFNSVYSLEEKSESEYQYYLGKEDYMAPEIFLHQKAELGPWTDLYSVCAVFYEILTGEKLPKDRELERNSELVSPYSRILLHEKERTAEKLNAILRKGLELLPQNRYQDIGEMKGDIQELLGILNGTIRFAPLVPEKVQKKKGTGGKWRAFAQVSAGVLAGILLMGGLNWGYGLAMGRRVQSEAENPEAPETEELEDTQIDLSLIPLELDDSVVLTEKNVRWPLEDNILNLQEQTSTSVRVMLKDYSHKRNLEDVYEQYSLFCFYSGKGDKRGWQYGDRTYDFFRTEDNALQMVLPFQDTNDFDLSYIGVVFANYNYDKSTALLDITSCTLTDGEGNRHEITDLIGSHLLYFDEENWQWNLTTDQNQDFVTDFGDIYGGNLTVDAQVGYLEPVVDVTWKSEDPDIARVDPDGRITAVNRGYTTLTVTLTDKETGETKSTQMIVNVVRKPI
;
A
#
# COMPACT_ATOMS: atom_id res chain seq x y z
N GLY A 1 28.77 16.76 1.73
CA GLY A 1 27.80 17.00 0.65
C GLY A 1 28.21 16.21 -0.56
N PHE A 2 27.26 15.72 -1.34
CA PHE A 2 27.56 15.17 -2.65
C PHE A 2 28.11 16.28 -3.56
N PRO A 3 29.10 16.00 -4.41
CA PRO A 3 29.61 16.98 -5.37
C PRO A 3 28.48 17.45 -6.29
N THR A 4 28.33 18.77 -6.47
CA THR A 4 27.31 19.39 -7.31
C THR A 4 27.79 19.65 -8.74
N ASP A 5 29.10 19.57 -8.96
CA ASP A 5 29.74 19.88 -10.25
C ASP A 5 30.33 18.62 -10.87
N LEU A 6 29.97 18.36 -12.13
CA LEU A 6 30.49 17.25 -12.93
C LEU A 6 31.28 17.80 -14.12
N LEU A 7 32.50 17.30 -14.33
CA LEU A 7 33.37 17.68 -15.44
C LEU A 7 33.62 16.46 -16.33
N LEU A 8 33.38 16.60 -17.64
CA LEU A 8 33.76 15.60 -18.63
C LEU A 8 35.26 15.69 -18.91
N LEU A 9 35.96 14.57 -18.83
CA LEU A 9 37.40 14.45 -19.00
C LEU A 9 37.71 13.36 -20.02
N ASP A 10 38.99 13.24 -20.39
CA ASP A 10 39.53 12.17 -21.27
C ASP A 10 39.05 12.23 -22.73
N PHE A 11 39.46 13.29 -23.44
CA PHE A 11 39.17 13.51 -24.86
C PHE A 11 40.13 12.77 -25.82
N ASN A 12 40.82 11.73 -25.34
CA ASN A 12 41.77 10.95 -26.15
C ASN A 12 41.10 10.12 -27.26
N SER A 13 39.77 9.99 -27.21
CA SER A 13 38.96 9.19 -28.13
C SER A 13 38.07 10.03 -29.05
N VAL A 14 38.33 11.34 -29.17
CA VAL A 14 37.54 12.24 -30.03
C VAL A 14 37.77 11.95 -31.51
N TYR A 15 36.68 11.92 -32.28
CA TYR A 15 36.69 11.73 -33.72
C TYR A 15 36.18 12.99 -34.44
N SER A 16 36.92 13.48 -35.43
CA SER A 16 36.49 14.62 -36.26
C SER A 16 35.64 14.13 -37.44
N LEU A 17 34.41 14.64 -37.54
CA LEU A 17 33.50 14.34 -38.66
C LEU A 17 33.89 15.09 -39.95
N GLU A 18 34.55 16.24 -39.80
CA GLU A 18 34.96 17.12 -40.92
C GLU A 18 36.29 16.67 -41.54
N GLU A 19 37.24 16.29 -40.69
CA GLU A 19 38.57 15.83 -41.10
C GLU A 19 38.65 14.30 -40.99
N LYS A 20 38.15 13.60 -42.02
CA LYS A 20 38.25 12.13 -42.11
C LYS A 20 39.72 11.73 -42.24
N SER A 21 40.41 11.51 -41.12
CA SER A 21 41.78 11.00 -41.15
C SER A 21 41.81 9.57 -41.70
N GLU A 22 42.71 9.32 -42.66
CA GLU A 22 42.83 8.01 -43.34
C GLU A 22 43.55 6.95 -42.50
N SER A 23 44.06 7.28 -41.30
CA SER A 23 44.79 6.30 -40.49
C SER A 23 43.84 5.40 -39.70
N GLU A 24 43.76 4.12 -40.07
CA GLU A 24 43.03 3.07 -39.32
C GLU A 24 43.45 2.93 -37.86
N TYR A 25 44.63 3.43 -37.49
CA TYR A 25 45.25 3.27 -36.18
C TYR A 25 44.89 4.35 -35.13
N GLN A 26 44.10 5.37 -35.48
CA GLN A 26 43.67 6.43 -34.53
C GLN A 26 42.25 6.24 -33.97
N TYR A 27 41.54 5.19 -34.37
CA TYR A 27 40.17 4.96 -33.95
C TYR A 27 40.12 4.16 -32.63
N TYR A 28 40.14 4.85 -31.49
CA TYR A 28 39.83 4.21 -30.20
C TYR A 28 38.33 3.91 -30.17
N LEU A 29 37.97 2.63 -30.20
CA LEU A 29 36.59 2.13 -30.34
C LEU A 29 35.71 2.38 -29.10
N GLY A 30 36.22 3.03 -28.06
CA GLY A 30 35.51 3.19 -26.80
C GLY A 30 35.53 1.91 -25.95
N LYS A 31 34.80 1.93 -24.84
CA LYS A 31 34.63 0.76 -23.97
C LYS A 31 33.47 -0.09 -24.45
N GLU A 32 33.68 -1.41 -24.54
CA GLU A 32 32.72 -2.38 -25.10
C GLU A 32 31.29 -2.22 -24.54
N ASP A 33 31.14 -2.07 -23.22
CA ASP A 33 29.82 -2.01 -22.56
C ASP A 33 29.02 -0.71 -22.83
N TYR A 34 29.66 0.32 -23.38
CA TYR A 34 29.02 1.62 -23.66
C TYR A 34 29.01 1.94 -25.16
N MET A 35 29.54 1.04 -25.98
CA MET A 35 29.76 1.27 -27.39
C MET A 35 28.44 1.25 -28.16
N ALA A 36 28.22 2.27 -28.99
CA ALA A 36 27.08 2.29 -29.89
C ALA A 36 27.23 1.24 -31.02
N PRO A 37 26.13 0.66 -31.54
CA PRO A 37 26.19 -0.42 -32.53
C PRO A 37 26.99 -0.08 -33.80
N GLU A 38 26.90 1.15 -34.30
CA GLU A 38 27.60 1.63 -35.49
C GLU A 38 29.13 1.64 -35.32
N ILE A 39 29.63 1.84 -34.09
CA ILE A 39 31.06 1.74 -33.79
C ILE A 39 31.48 0.28 -33.86
N PHE A 40 30.71 -0.62 -33.24
CA PHE A 40 30.97 -2.06 -33.23
C PHE A 40 30.94 -2.66 -34.64
N LEU A 41 30.02 -2.19 -35.49
CA LEU A 41 29.87 -2.61 -36.88
C LEU A 41 30.81 -1.87 -37.85
N HIS A 42 31.69 -1.00 -37.34
CA HIS A 42 32.62 -0.19 -38.12
C HIS A 42 31.96 0.67 -39.22
N GLN A 43 30.72 1.12 -38.99
CA GLN A 43 29.94 1.92 -39.93
C GLN A 43 30.29 3.41 -39.83
N LYS A 44 31.50 3.77 -40.27
CA LYS A 44 32.02 5.15 -40.16
C LYS A 44 31.13 6.23 -40.79
N ALA A 45 30.32 5.87 -41.78
CA ALA A 45 29.41 6.80 -42.45
C ALA A 45 28.19 7.18 -41.58
N GLU A 46 27.90 6.38 -40.55
CA GLU A 46 26.78 6.57 -39.64
C GLU A 46 27.20 7.19 -38.30
N LEU A 47 28.47 7.60 -38.17
CA LEU A 47 28.95 8.26 -36.95
C LEU A 47 28.42 9.70 -36.87
N GLY A 48 27.97 10.08 -35.67
CA GLY A 48 27.50 11.43 -35.39
C GLY A 48 27.27 11.65 -33.90
N PRO A 49 26.68 12.79 -33.50
CA PRO A 49 26.42 13.10 -32.09
C PRO A 49 25.60 12.02 -31.36
N TRP A 50 24.67 11.37 -32.04
CA TRP A 50 23.86 10.25 -31.51
C TRP A 50 24.69 9.06 -31.03
N THR A 51 25.92 8.90 -31.52
CA THR A 51 26.86 7.86 -31.10
C THR A 51 27.33 8.09 -29.66
N ASP A 52 27.65 9.34 -29.30
CA ASP A 52 27.99 9.71 -27.92
C ASP A 52 26.76 9.64 -27.02
N LEU A 53 25.60 10.05 -27.51
CA LEU A 53 24.35 10.03 -26.75
C LEU A 53 23.90 8.61 -26.37
N TYR A 54 24.19 7.61 -27.21
CA TYR A 54 24.02 6.20 -26.83
C TYR A 54 24.88 5.85 -25.59
N SER A 55 26.15 6.24 -25.62
CA SER A 55 27.10 5.99 -24.52
C SER A 55 26.64 6.68 -23.22
N VAL A 56 26.11 7.90 -23.32
CA VAL A 56 25.52 8.65 -22.19
C VAL A 56 24.34 7.88 -21.58
N CYS A 57 23.42 7.37 -22.40
CA CYS A 57 22.29 6.58 -21.91
C CYS A 57 22.72 5.23 -21.31
N ALA A 58 23.81 4.62 -21.81
CA ALA A 58 24.38 3.41 -21.23
C ALA A 58 24.93 3.65 -19.82
N VAL A 59 25.65 4.76 -19.63
CA VAL A 59 26.08 5.21 -18.30
C VAL A 59 24.88 5.53 -17.41
N PHE A 60 23.86 6.20 -17.94
CA PHE A 60 22.66 6.54 -17.17
C PHE A 60 21.93 5.29 -16.67
N TYR A 61 21.75 4.28 -17.52
CA TYR A 61 21.20 2.98 -17.13
C TYR A 61 22.00 2.33 -15.99
N GLU A 62 23.33 2.34 -16.08
CA GLU A 62 24.18 1.73 -15.07
C GLU A 62 24.10 2.48 -13.73
N ILE A 63 24.01 3.80 -13.75
CA ILE A 63 23.81 4.60 -12.52
C ILE A 63 22.50 4.22 -11.83
N LEU A 64 21.43 4.02 -12.61
CA LEU A 64 20.10 3.73 -12.09
C LEU A 64 19.95 2.31 -11.56
N THR A 65 20.61 1.34 -12.19
CA THR A 65 20.43 -0.09 -11.90
C THR A 65 21.57 -0.69 -11.08
N GLY A 66 22.76 -0.09 -11.12
CA GLY A 66 23.99 -0.70 -10.64
C GLY A 66 24.52 -1.82 -11.55
N GLU A 67 23.90 -2.04 -12.71
CA GLU A 67 24.21 -3.14 -13.63
C GLU A 67 24.63 -2.62 -15.01
N LYS A 68 25.44 -3.40 -15.74
CA LYS A 68 25.78 -3.10 -17.14
C LYS A 68 24.59 -3.33 -18.05
N LEU A 69 24.56 -2.63 -19.19
CA LEU A 69 23.57 -2.91 -20.22
C LEU A 69 23.63 -4.38 -20.67
N PRO A 70 22.48 -5.08 -20.77
CA PRO A 70 22.44 -6.45 -21.27
C PRO A 70 22.94 -6.55 -22.73
N LYS A 71 23.82 -7.53 -23.00
CA LYS A 71 24.40 -7.75 -24.34
C LYS A 71 23.40 -8.31 -25.36
N ASP A 72 22.43 -9.11 -24.90
CA ASP A 72 21.41 -9.73 -25.75
C ASP A 72 20.14 -8.86 -25.79
N ARG A 73 20.11 -7.90 -26.72
CA ARG A 73 18.95 -7.00 -26.94
C ARG A 73 17.87 -7.53 -27.87
N GLU A 74 18.03 -8.75 -28.39
CA GLU A 74 17.12 -9.43 -29.33
C GLU A 74 15.79 -9.91 -28.72
N LEU A 75 15.30 -9.28 -27.66
CA LEU A 75 13.94 -9.52 -27.16
C LEU A 75 13.27 -8.20 -26.80
N GLU A 76 12.58 -7.65 -27.79
CA GLU A 76 11.62 -6.53 -27.79
C GLU A 76 10.48 -6.63 -26.75
N ARG A 77 10.60 -7.48 -25.72
CA ARG A 77 9.48 -7.87 -24.85
C ARG A 77 9.47 -7.26 -23.46
N ASN A 78 10.53 -6.55 -23.04
CA ASN A 78 10.49 -5.82 -21.79
C ASN A 78 9.95 -4.40 -22.04
N SER A 79 8.72 -4.18 -21.58
CA SER A 79 8.07 -2.87 -21.62
C SER A 79 8.81 -1.81 -20.80
N GLU A 80 9.76 -2.20 -19.95
CA GLU A 80 10.51 -1.34 -19.03
C GLU A 80 11.98 -1.81 -18.97
N LEU A 81 12.93 -0.89 -19.22
CA LEU A 81 14.38 -1.13 -19.07
C LEU A 81 14.80 -1.02 -17.60
N VAL A 82 14.22 -0.06 -16.89
CA VAL A 82 14.38 0.10 -15.45
C VAL A 82 13.01 -0.11 -14.83
N SER A 83 12.92 -1.11 -13.96
CA SER A 83 11.69 -1.41 -13.23
C SER A 83 11.24 -0.17 -12.44
N PRO A 84 9.95 0.25 -12.53
CA PRO A 84 9.36 1.25 -11.65
C PRO A 84 9.47 0.87 -10.15
N TYR A 85 9.65 -0.42 -9.85
CA TYR A 85 9.86 -0.96 -8.50
C TYR A 85 11.33 -1.07 -8.11
N SER A 86 12.23 -0.57 -8.95
CA SER A 86 13.64 -0.47 -8.57
C SER A 86 13.77 0.43 -7.33
N ARG A 87 14.76 0.15 -6.49
CA ARG A 87 15.00 0.87 -5.22
C ARG A 87 14.99 2.40 -5.38
N ILE A 88 15.48 2.90 -6.51
CA ILE A 88 15.60 4.33 -6.78
C ILE A 88 14.29 4.98 -7.26
N LEU A 89 13.34 4.19 -7.77
CA LEU A 89 12.06 4.67 -8.32
C LEU A 89 10.84 4.28 -7.47
N LEU A 90 11.00 3.39 -6.50
CA LEU A 90 9.91 2.85 -5.68
C LEU A 90 9.06 3.97 -5.04
N HIS A 91 9.69 5.04 -4.57
CA HIS A 91 9.00 6.16 -3.91
C HIS A 91 8.84 7.39 -4.81
N GLU A 92 9.12 7.26 -6.10
CA GLU A 92 8.98 8.36 -7.07
C GLU A 92 7.60 8.38 -7.74
N LYS A 93 7.28 9.41 -8.53
CA LYS A 93 6.01 9.55 -9.29
C LYS A 93 5.92 8.58 -10.47
N GLU A 94 4.71 8.22 -10.94
CA GLU A 94 4.55 7.17 -11.98
C GLU A 94 5.15 7.62 -13.28
N ARG A 95 4.84 8.87 -13.59
CA ARG A 95 5.34 9.61 -14.72
C ARG A 95 6.86 9.74 -14.70
N THR A 96 7.51 9.70 -13.53
CA THR A 96 8.97 9.66 -13.44
C THR A 96 9.51 8.38 -14.06
N ALA A 97 8.98 7.22 -13.66
CA ALA A 97 9.42 5.93 -14.18
C ALA A 97 9.12 5.78 -15.68
N GLU A 98 7.95 6.24 -16.14
CA GLU A 98 7.58 6.25 -17.54
C GLU A 98 8.52 7.12 -18.38
N LYS A 99 8.72 8.39 -17.99
CA LYS A 99 9.58 9.32 -18.75
C LYS A 99 11.03 8.86 -18.78
N LEU A 100 11.54 8.34 -17.65
CA LEU A 100 12.89 7.79 -17.57
C LEU A 100 13.06 6.59 -18.52
N ASN A 101 12.10 5.67 -18.56
CA ASN A 101 12.14 4.54 -19.48
C ASN A 101 12.04 5.00 -20.95
N ALA A 102 11.24 6.04 -21.24
CA ALA A 102 11.16 6.62 -22.58
C ALA A 102 12.51 7.22 -23.04
N ILE A 103 13.22 7.92 -22.15
CA ILE A 103 14.57 8.45 -22.42
C ILE A 103 15.55 7.34 -22.74
N LEU A 104 15.61 6.31 -21.89
CA LEU A 104 16.51 5.17 -22.08
C LEU A 104 16.19 4.41 -23.37
N ARG A 105 14.91 4.24 -23.71
CA ARG A 105 14.48 3.61 -24.95
C ARG A 105 14.95 4.40 -26.17
N LYS A 106 14.61 5.69 -26.25
CA LYS A 106 15.01 6.54 -27.38
C LYS A 106 16.53 6.66 -27.50
N GLY A 107 17.23 6.91 -26.40
CA GLY A 107 18.69 7.10 -26.42
C GLY A 107 19.48 5.84 -26.72
N LEU A 108 18.91 4.67 -26.41
CA LEU A 108 19.54 3.37 -26.70
C LEU A 108 18.93 2.68 -27.93
N GLU A 109 18.21 3.37 -28.80
CA GLU A 109 17.75 2.77 -30.06
C GLU A 109 18.93 2.23 -30.90
N LEU A 110 18.74 1.07 -31.54
CA LEU A 110 19.80 0.46 -32.36
C LEU A 110 20.14 1.34 -33.57
N LEU A 111 19.10 1.84 -34.24
CA LEU A 111 19.20 2.64 -35.45
C LEU A 111 19.48 4.12 -35.09
N PRO A 112 20.59 4.72 -35.57
CA PRO A 112 20.95 6.11 -35.31
C PRO A 112 19.83 7.13 -35.54
N GLN A 113 19.05 6.95 -36.60
CA GLN A 113 17.95 7.84 -36.98
C GLN A 113 16.78 7.85 -35.99
N ASN A 114 16.67 6.83 -35.12
CA ASN A 114 15.62 6.73 -34.10
C ASN A 114 16.09 7.26 -32.74
N ARG A 115 17.38 7.60 -32.59
CA ARG A 115 17.95 8.20 -31.38
C ARG A 115 17.75 9.72 -31.35
N TYR A 116 18.11 10.31 -30.22
CA TYR A 116 18.35 11.75 -30.14
C TYR A 116 19.40 12.17 -31.17
N GLN A 117 19.05 13.11 -32.05
CA GLN A 117 19.96 13.56 -33.10
C GLN A 117 21.01 14.56 -32.59
N ASP A 118 20.67 15.28 -31.52
CA ASP A 118 21.56 16.21 -30.85
C ASP A 118 21.29 16.28 -29.33
N ILE A 119 22.21 16.92 -28.61
CA ILE A 119 22.13 17.09 -27.15
C ILE A 119 20.95 17.97 -26.72
N GLY A 120 20.46 18.86 -27.59
CA GLY A 120 19.32 19.72 -27.33
C GLY A 120 18.04 18.92 -27.16
N GLU A 121 17.81 17.94 -28.03
CA GLU A 121 16.67 17.02 -27.91
C GLU A 121 16.70 16.24 -26.60
N MET A 122 17.85 15.61 -26.28
CA MET A 122 17.99 14.85 -25.03
C MET A 122 17.82 15.74 -23.81
N LYS A 123 18.39 16.96 -23.84
CA LYS A 123 18.25 17.94 -22.78
C LYS A 123 16.78 18.33 -22.55
N GLY A 124 15.98 18.45 -23.61
CA GLY A 124 14.55 18.69 -23.50
C GLY A 124 13.84 17.60 -22.68
N ASP A 125 14.10 16.33 -22.99
CA ASP A 125 13.51 15.21 -22.26
C ASP A 125 14.00 15.10 -20.81
N ILE A 126 15.28 15.40 -20.55
CA ILE A 126 15.84 15.44 -19.19
C ILE A 126 15.23 16.60 -18.40
N GLN A 127 15.00 17.76 -19.02
CA GLN A 127 14.32 18.89 -18.38
C GLN A 127 12.86 18.56 -18.08
N GLU A 128 12.20 17.79 -18.95
CA GLU A 128 10.86 17.28 -18.69
C GLU A 128 10.86 16.30 -17.51
N LEU A 129 11.78 15.33 -17.47
CA LEU A 129 11.92 14.40 -16.34
C LEU A 129 12.16 15.16 -15.02
N LEU A 130 13.06 16.14 -15.02
CA LEU A 130 13.29 17.01 -13.86
C LEU A 130 12.03 17.81 -13.50
N GLY A 131 11.26 18.23 -14.50
CA GLY A 131 9.99 18.90 -14.33
C GLY A 131 8.90 18.05 -13.68
N ILE A 132 8.92 16.73 -13.94
CA ILE A 132 8.05 15.76 -13.27
C ILE A 132 8.54 15.53 -11.84
N LEU A 133 9.84 15.30 -11.66
CA LEU A 133 10.46 15.08 -10.34
C LEU A 133 10.20 16.24 -9.38
N ASN A 134 10.32 17.48 -9.84
CA ASN A 134 10.06 18.67 -9.02
C ASN A 134 8.60 19.14 -9.03
N GLY A 135 7.70 18.47 -9.77
CA GLY A 135 6.28 18.79 -9.84
C GLY A 135 5.93 20.06 -10.65
N THR A 136 6.84 20.60 -11.48
CA THR A 136 6.54 21.77 -12.34
C THR A 136 5.73 21.40 -13.58
N ILE A 137 5.80 20.15 -14.05
CA ILE A 137 5.02 19.65 -15.19
C ILE A 137 3.76 18.96 -14.67
N ARG A 138 2.61 19.37 -15.20
CA ARG A 138 1.30 18.83 -14.80
C ARG A 138 0.71 17.96 -15.90
N PHE A 139 0.13 16.85 -15.49
CA PHE A 139 -0.62 15.98 -16.39
C PHE A 139 -2.10 16.32 -16.30
N ALA A 140 -2.79 16.32 -17.44
CA ALA A 140 -4.23 16.46 -17.42
C ALA A 140 -4.82 15.18 -16.81
N PRO A 141 -5.83 15.27 -15.92
CA PRO A 141 -6.53 14.11 -15.41
C PRO A 141 -6.98 13.23 -16.58
N LEU A 142 -6.82 11.91 -16.46
CA LEU A 142 -7.44 11.00 -17.41
C LEU A 142 -8.93 11.28 -17.36
N VAL A 143 -9.51 11.72 -18.48
CA VAL A 143 -10.96 11.81 -18.60
C VAL A 143 -11.46 10.40 -18.33
N PRO A 144 -12.21 10.16 -17.23
CA PRO A 144 -12.68 8.82 -16.95
C PRO A 144 -13.46 8.35 -18.16
N GLU A 145 -13.09 7.21 -18.72
CA GLU A 145 -13.96 6.53 -19.66
C GLU A 145 -15.33 6.45 -18.97
N LYS A 146 -16.40 6.91 -19.63
CA LYS A 146 -17.73 7.01 -19.05
C LYS A 146 -18.22 5.61 -18.67
N VAL A 147 -17.78 5.09 -17.53
CA VAL A 147 -18.40 3.97 -16.86
C VAL A 147 -19.78 4.48 -16.49
N GLN A 148 -20.82 3.87 -17.07
CA GLN A 148 -22.18 4.11 -16.64
C GLN A 148 -22.23 3.85 -15.14
N LYS A 149 -22.26 4.92 -14.33
CA LYS A 149 -22.59 4.81 -12.91
C LYS A 149 -23.95 4.13 -12.83
N LYS A 150 -23.98 2.84 -12.50
CA LYS A 150 -25.14 2.29 -11.79
C LYS A 150 -25.29 3.18 -10.57
N LYS A 151 -26.48 3.75 -10.41
CA LYS A 151 -26.83 4.55 -9.23
C LYS A 151 -26.61 3.67 -7.99
N GLY A 152 -25.41 3.76 -7.41
CA GLY A 152 -25.16 3.35 -6.05
C GLY A 152 -26.04 4.23 -5.19
N THR A 153 -27.04 3.63 -4.57
CA THR A 153 -27.84 4.27 -3.53
C THR A 153 -26.89 4.65 -2.42
N GLY A 154 -26.60 5.95 -2.29
CA GLY A 154 -25.89 6.49 -1.14
C GLY A 154 -26.55 5.97 0.13
N GLY A 155 -25.78 5.19 0.89
CA GLY A 155 -26.15 4.71 2.21
C GLY A 155 -26.34 5.94 3.10
N LYS A 156 -27.60 6.22 3.42
CA LYS A 156 -28.02 7.33 4.26
C LYS A 156 -27.56 7.07 5.69
N TRP A 157 -26.39 7.59 6.06
CA TRP A 157 -26.09 7.84 7.47
C TRP A 157 -26.97 8.99 7.96
N ARG A 158 -28.18 8.66 8.41
CA ARG A 158 -28.99 9.44 9.37
C ARG A 158 -30.30 8.74 9.74
N ALA A 159 -30.48 8.62 11.06
CA ALA A 159 -31.70 8.38 11.82
C ALA A 159 -32.15 6.91 12.00
N PHE A 160 -31.90 6.35 13.18
CA PHE A 160 -32.97 5.78 14.01
C PHE A 160 -32.63 5.89 15.51
N ALA A 161 -33.10 6.99 16.11
CA ALA A 161 -33.54 6.96 17.50
C ALA A 161 -35.00 6.45 17.53
N GLN A 162 -35.30 5.58 18.49
CA GLN A 162 -36.63 5.11 18.92
C GLN A 162 -37.39 4.13 17.99
N VAL A 163 -37.32 2.83 18.30
CA VAL A 163 -38.52 2.03 18.59
C VAL A 163 -38.22 1.07 19.74
N SER A 164 -38.90 1.31 20.86
CA SER A 164 -38.97 0.49 22.05
C SER A 164 -39.81 -0.78 21.84
N ALA A 165 -39.38 -1.86 22.50
CA ALA A 165 -40.17 -2.95 23.09
C ALA A 165 -41.12 -3.75 22.18
N GLY A 166 -40.76 -5.02 21.94
CA GLY A 166 -41.76 -6.08 21.85
C GLY A 166 -41.57 -7.15 20.78
N VAL A 167 -40.49 -7.94 20.83
CA VAL A 167 -40.51 -9.37 20.41
C VAL A 167 -39.51 -10.14 21.26
N LEU A 168 -39.93 -10.48 22.48
CA LEU A 168 -39.14 -11.26 23.47
C LEU A 168 -39.87 -12.56 23.85
N ALA A 169 -40.53 -13.22 22.90
CA ALA A 169 -41.19 -14.49 23.16
C ALA A 169 -41.28 -15.31 21.87
N GLY A 170 -40.34 -16.24 21.66
CA GLY A 170 -40.45 -17.11 20.50
C GLY A 170 -39.47 -18.26 20.36
N ILE A 171 -38.23 -18.19 20.87
CA ILE A 171 -37.25 -19.27 20.65
C ILE A 171 -36.38 -19.47 21.89
N LEU A 172 -37.00 -20.02 22.93
CA LEU A 172 -36.34 -20.71 24.03
C LEU A 172 -37.17 -21.96 24.29
N LEU A 173 -37.03 -22.99 23.45
CA LEU A 173 -37.45 -24.37 23.70
C LEU A 173 -37.02 -25.23 22.50
N MET A 174 -35.88 -25.91 22.63
CA MET A 174 -35.59 -27.29 22.16
C MET A 174 -34.08 -27.50 22.05
N GLY A 175 -33.44 -27.64 23.22
CA GLY A 175 -32.24 -28.47 23.35
C GLY A 175 -32.67 -29.89 23.76
N GLY A 176 -32.14 -30.90 23.07
CA GLY A 176 -32.11 -32.29 23.57
C GLY A 176 -32.47 -33.42 22.59
N LEU A 177 -31.46 -34.23 22.26
CA LEU A 177 -31.49 -35.69 22.02
C LEU A 177 -32.27 -36.25 20.80
N ASN A 178 -31.59 -36.98 19.89
CA ASN A 178 -31.71 -38.46 19.81
C ASN A 178 -30.72 -39.15 18.84
N TRP A 179 -30.32 -40.37 19.19
CA TRP A 179 -29.42 -41.29 18.48
C TRP A 179 -30.18 -42.60 18.18
N GLY A 180 -30.11 -43.12 16.94
CA GLY A 180 -30.15 -44.55 16.62
C GLY A 180 -31.50 -45.23 16.31
N TYR A 181 -31.62 -45.83 15.12
CA TYR A 181 -31.88 -47.28 14.91
C TYR A 181 -31.97 -47.61 13.41
N GLY A 182 -31.27 -48.67 12.98
CA GLY A 182 -31.49 -49.34 11.69
C GLY A 182 -32.33 -50.61 11.84
N LEU A 183 -32.93 -51.07 10.74
CA LEU A 183 -33.15 -52.46 10.29
C LEU A 183 -34.42 -52.59 9.44
N ALA A 184 -34.28 -53.04 8.19
CA ALA A 184 -35.17 -54.05 7.58
C ALA A 184 -34.57 -54.60 6.26
N MET A 185 -34.52 -55.93 6.18
CA MET A 185 -33.83 -56.78 5.21
C MET A 185 -34.57 -57.02 3.87
N GLY A 186 -33.81 -57.38 2.82
CA GLY A 186 -34.28 -58.13 1.65
C GLY A 186 -33.13 -58.79 0.86
N ARG A 187 -33.16 -60.11 0.65
CA ARG A 187 -32.08 -60.99 0.13
C ARG A 187 -32.14 -61.26 -1.39
N ARG A 188 -30.95 -61.37 -2.04
CA ARG A 188 -30.46 -62.26 -3.16
C ARG A 188 -31.25 -62.25 -4.51
N VAL A 189 -30.66 -62.15 -5.71
CA VAL A 189 -29.67 -63.01 -6.42
C VAL A 189 -29.08 -62.25 -7.65
N GLN A 190 -27.87 -62.65 -8.08
CA GLN A 190 -26.98 -62.16 -9.16
C GLN A 190 -27.57 -62.00 -10.59
N SER A 191 -27.07 -61.03 -11.37
CA SER A 191 -26.35 -61.22 -12.66
C SER A 191 -25.87 -59.91 -13.31
N GLU A 192 -24.61 -59.92 -13.78
CA GLU A 192 -24.01 -59.23 -14.95
C GLU A 192 -24.10 -57.69 -15.14
N ALA A 193 -22.91 -57.08 -15.03
CA ALA A 193 -22.31 -56.00 -15.82
C ALA A 193 -23.18 -54.89 -16.45
N GLU A 194 -23.05 -53.67 -15.91
CA GLU A 194 -22.69 -52.43 -16.64
C GLU A 194 -22.53 -51.27 -15.62
N ASN A 195 -21.49 -50.46 -15.80
CA ASN A 195 -21.29 -49.16 -15.12
C ASN A 195 -21.99 -48.12 -16.01
N PRO A 196 -22.84 -47.17 -15.51
CA PRO A 196 -22.34 -46.09 -14.65
C PRO A 196 -23.36 -45.49 -13.66
N GLU A 197 -22.82 -44.89 -12.60
CA GLU A 197 -23.13 -43.55 -12.05
C GLU A 197 -22.75 -43.53 -10.57
N ALA A 198 -21.80 -42.64 -10.25
CA ALA A 198 -21.44 -42.33 -8.87
C ALA A 198 -22.69 -41.78 -8.16
N PRO A 199 -22.93 -42.12 -6.89
CA PRO A 199 -24.03 -41.50 -6.17
C PRO A 199 -23.79 -40.00 -6.17
N GLU A 200 -24.78 -39.24 -6.63
CA GLU A 200 -24.86 -37.80 -6.43
C GLU A 200 -24.59 -37.55 -4.95
N THR A 201 -23.43 -36.96 -4.66
CA THR A 201 -23.22 -36.26 -3.41
C THR A 201 -24.33 -35.22 -3.37
N GLU A 202 -25.30 -35.39 -2.46
CA GLU A 202 -26.19 -34.30 -2.06
C GLU A 202 -25.28 -33.12 -1.71
N GLU A 203 -25.16 -32.17 -2.64
CA GLU A 203 -24.63 -30.85 -2.35
C GLU A 203 -25.57 -30.29 -1.30
N LEU A 204 -25.12 -30.30 -0.04
CA LEU A 204 -25.73 -29.50 1.02
C LEU A 204 -25.87 -28.10 0.42
N GLU A 205 -27.11 -27.64 0.21
CA GLU A 205 -27.39 -26.28 -0.22
C GLU A 205 -26.59 -25.35 0.70
N ASP A 206 -25.59 -24.67 0.13
CA ASP A 206 -24.69 -23.75 0.80
C ASP A 206 -25.58 -22.57 1.25
N THR A 207 -26.22 -22.73 2.42
CA THR A 207 -27.09 -21.71 3.00
C THR A 207 -26.20 -20.52 3.29
N GLN A 208 -26.20 -19.53 2.39
CA GLN A 208 -25.46 -18.30 2.57
C GLN A 208 -26.10 -17.55 3.75
N ILE A 209 -25.47 -17.67 4.91
CA ILE A 209 -25.80 -16.88 6.08
C ILE A 209 -25.33 -15.46 5.82
N ASP A 210 -26.24 -14.50 5.87
CA ASP A 210 -25.90 -13.09 5.87
C ASP A 210 -25.36 -12.70 7.24
N LEU A 211 -24.04 -12.60 7.34
CA LEU A 211 -23.34 -12.32 8.59
C LEU A 211 -23.64 -10.92 9.13
N SER A 212 -24.05 -9.97 8.28
CA SER A 212 -24.39 -8.60 8.70
C SER A 212 -25.64 -8.54 9.60
N LEU A 213 -26.44 -9.62 9.60
CA LEU A 213 -27.65 -9.74 10.42
C LEU A 213 -27.38 -10.32 11.82
N ILE A 214 -26.15 -10.79 12.09
CA ILE A 214 -25.78 -11.30 13.40
C ILE A 214 -25.62 -10.11 14.35
N PRO A 215 -26.37 -10.05 15.47
CA PRO A 215 -26.28 -8.93 16.39
C PRO A 215 -24.93 -8.93 17.11
N LEU A 216 -24.30 -7.75 17.16
CA LEU A 216 -23.05 -7.50 17.87
C LEU A 216 -23.25 -6.48 18.99
N GLU A 217 -22.54 -6.67 20.09
CA GLU A 217 -22.39 -5.67 21.14
C GLU A 217 -21.28 -4.70 20.75
N LEU A 218 -21.67 -3.50 20.31
CA LEU A 218 -20.76 -2.49 19.77
C LEU A 218 -20.65 -1.27 20.69
N ASP A 219 -19.44 -0.72 20.75
CA ASP A 219 -19.15 0.61 21.29
C ASP A 219 -18.61 1.47 20.14
N ASP A 220 -19.37 2.50 19.75
CA ASP A 220 -19.04 3.37 18.61
C ASP A 220 -17.74 4.16 18.80
N SER A 221 -17.24 4.25 20.04
CA SER A 221 -15.96 4.86 20.37
C SER A 221 -14.78 3.90 20.22
N VAL A 222 -15.02 2.62 19.90
CA VAL A 222 -13.98 1.63 19.62
C VAL A 222 -14.08 1.17 18.17
N VAL A 223 -13.08 1.51 17.37
CA VAL A 223 -13.01 1.13 15.95
C VAL A 223 -11.99 0.02 15.76
N LEU A 224 -12.38 -1.01 15.02
CA LEU A 224 -11.52 -2.13 14.64
C LEU A 224 -11.13 -1.99 13.17
N THR A 225 -9.84 -2.16 12.91
CA THR A 225 -9.25 -2.14 11.56
C THR A 225 -8.31 -3.31 11.41
N GLU A 226 -8.23 -3.92 10.23
CA GLU A 226 -7.22 -4.95 9.98
C GLU A 226 -5.84 -4.32 9.75
N LYS A 227 -4.75 -5.01 10.06
CA LYS A 227 -3.38 -4.57 9.76
C LYS A 227 -3.16 -4.31 8.27
N ASN A 228 -3.67 -5.21 7.42
CA ASN A 228 -3.46 -5.16 5.97
C ASN A 228 -4.64 -4.53 5.20
N VAL A 229 -5.79 -4.36 5.85
CA VAL A 229 -7.01 -3.79 5.28
C VAL A 229 -7.28 -2.42 5.90
N ARG A 230 -7.48 -1.46 5.00
CA ARG A 230 -7.15 -0.05 5.14
C ARG A 230 -8.29 0.82 5.69
N TRP A 231 -9.38 0.20 6.10
CA TRP A 231 -10.63 0.83 6.53
C TRP A 231 -11.14 0.15 7.80
N PRO A 232 -12.02 0.83 8.57
CA PRO A 232 -12.83 0.17 9.60
C PRO A 232 -13.48 -1.09 9.03
N LEU A 233 -13.54 -2.17 9.81
CA LEU A 233 -14.19 -3.40 9.37
C LEU A 233 -15.64 -3.10 8.94
N GLU A 234 -15.97 -3.42 7.69
CA GLU A 234 -17.32 -3.26 7.16
C GLU A 234 -18.26 -4.21 7.92
N ASP A 235 -19.33 -3.66 8.49
CA ASP A 235 -20.27 -4.36 9.39
C ASP A 235 -19.58 -5.09 10.56
N ASN A 236 -18.38 -4.66 10.97
CA ASN A 236 -17.54 -5.37 11.93
C ASN A 236 -17.24 -6.83 11.53
N ILE A 237 -17.12 -7.11 10.22
CA ILE A 237 -16.79 -8.43 9.69
C ILE A 237 -15.35 -8.46 9.18
N LEU A 238 -14.54 -9.35 9.75
CA LEU A 238 -13.19 -9.68 9.28
C LEU A 238 -13.22 -10.98 8.47
N ASN A 239 -12.88 -10.91 7.18
CA ASN A 239 -12.83 -12.08 6.31
C ASN A 239 -11.40 -12.61 6.21
N LEU A 240 -11.18 -13.88 6.60
CA LEU A 240 -9.88 -14.53 6.56
C LEU A 240 -9.92 -15.82 5.75
N GLN A 241 -8.81 -16.16 5.11
CA GLN A 241 -8.63 -17.49 4.54
C GLN A 241 -8.21 -18.46 5.63
N GLU A 242 -8.70 -19.70 5.55
CA GLU A 242 -8.31 -20.78 6.44
C GLU A 242 -6.78 -20.94 6.51
N GLN A 243 -6.23 -21.15 7.72
CA GLN A 243 -4.79 -21.23 7.98
C GLN A 243 -3.99 -19.95 7.68
N THR A 244 -4.65 -18.79 7.70
CA THR A 244 -3.97 -17.48 7.65
C THR A 244 -4.09 -16.74 8.97
N SER A 245 -3.24 -15.74 9.18
CA SER A 245 -3.30 -14.85 10.33
C SER A 245 -3.19 -13.40 9.92
N THR A 246 -3.87 -12.52 10.64
CA THR A 246 -3.73 -11.07 10.51
C THR A 246 -3.80 -10.44 11.90
N SER A 247 -3.39 -9.19 12.04
CA SER A 247 -3.54 -8.45 13.30
C SER A 247 -4.67 -7.45 13.16
N VAL A 248 -5.43 -7.23 14.24
CA VAL A 248 -6.45 -6.18 14.31
C VAL A 248 -5.93 -5.04 15.15
N ARG A 249 -5.99 -3.84 14.60
CA ARG A 249 -5.72 -2.59 15.32
C ARG A 249 -7.01 -2.08 15.93
N VAL A 250 -6.88 -1.61 17.18
CA VAL A 250 -7.95 -0.97 17.95
C VAL A 250 -7.67 0.53 18.01
N MET A 251 -8.67 1.34 17.65
CA MET A 251 -8.64 2.78 17.80
C MET A 251 -9.73 3.22 18.78
N LEU A 252 -9.33 4.00 19.79
CA LEU A 252 -10.23 4.66 20.72
C LEU A 252 -10.53 6.08 20.24
N LYS A 253 -11.80 6.36 19.91
CA LYS A 253 -12.29 7.72 19.67
C LYS A 253 -12.47 8.46 20.99
N ASP A 254 -12.17 9.75 20.96
CA ASP A 254 -12.39 10.69 22.06
C ASP A 254 -11.79 10.23 23.40
N TYR A 255 -10.68 9.49 23.34
CA TYR A 255 -9.95 9.03 24.52
C TYR A 255 -8.85 10.00 24.89
N SER A 256 -8.64 10.20 26.19
CA SER A 256 -7.60 11.06 26.74
C SER A 256 -6.99 10.37 27.94
N HIS A 257 -5.67 10.43 28.03
CA HIS A 257 -4.92 9.86 29.14
C HIS A 257 -3.76 10.78 29.54
N LYS A 258 -3.19 10.51 30.72
CA LYS A 258 -1.94 11.16 31.12
C LYS A 258 -0.78 10.55 30.33
N ARG A 259 0.12 11.41 29.86
CA ARG A 259 1.35 10.99 29.19
C ARG A 259 2.50 10.94 30.17
N ASN A 260 3.34 9.92 30.02
CA ASN A 260 4.65 9.89 30.64
C ASN A 260 5.66 10.48 29.66
N LEU A 261 6.29 11.60 30.04
CA LEU A 261 7.26 12.30 29.21
C LEU A 261 8.71 11.83 29.46
N GLU A 262 8.90 10.92 30.42
CA GLU A 262 10.22 10.32 30.69
C GLU A 262 10.58 9.22 29.70
N ASP A 263 9.59 8.71 28.96
CA ASP A 263 9.76 7.64 27.98
C ASP A 263 10.41 8.17 26.70
N VAL A 264 11.35 7.41 26.13
CA VAL A 264 12.10 7.85 24.94
C VAL A 264 11.79 6.94 23.76
N TYR A 265 11.23 7.50 22.68
CA TYR A 265 10.85 6.80 21.45
C TYR A 265 11.90 6.97 20.36
N GLU A 266 13.11 6.60 20.71
CA GLU A 266 14.27 6.70 19.84
C GLU A 266 14.04 5.90 18.54
N GLN A 267 13.75 4.61 18.62
CA GLN A 267 13.78 3.75 17.43
C GLN A 267 12.47 3.71 16.61
N TYR A 268 11.60 4.70 16.83
CA TYR A 268 10.32 4.82 16.16
C TYR A 268 10.34 5.94 15.13
N SER A 269 9.77 5.64 13.97
CA SER A 269 9.60 6.61 12.89
C SER A 269 8.14 6.77 12.53
N LEU A 270 7.78 8.00 12.19
CA LEU A 270 6.45 8.38 11.77
C LEU A 270 6.56 9.18 10.47
N PHE A 271 5.72 8.87 9.49
CA PHE A 271 5.64 9.66 8.27
C PHE A 271 4.24 9.64 7.68
N CYS A 272 3.86 10.77 7.10
CA CYS A 272 2.64 10.89 6.33
C CYS A 272 2.87 10.37 4.91
N PHE A 273 1.82 9.91 4.25
CA PHE A 273 1.89 9.56 2.83
C PHE A 273 0.56 9.79 2.12
N TYR A 274 0.60 9.68 0.80
CA TYR A 274 -0.58 9.55 -0.05
C TYR A 274 -0.33 8.53 -1.17
N SER A 275 -1.41 8.00 -1.76
CA SER A 275 -1.32 7.05 -2.88
C SER A 275 -2.60 7.00 -3.72
N GLY A 276 -2.48 6.56 -4.97
CA GLY A 276 -3.60 6.31 -5.88
C GLY A 276 -4.03 4.85 -5.91
N LYS A 277 -5.23 4.59 -6.42
CA LYS A 277 -5.81 3.23 -6.48
C LYS A 277 -5.04 2.39 -7.49
N GLY A 278 -4.48 1.29 -7.01
CA GLY A 278 -3.71 0.40 -7.86
C GLY A 278 -2.31 0.92 -8.19
N ASP A 279 -1.89 2.05 -7.61
CA ASP A 279 -0.48 2.42 -7.61
C ASP A 279 0.29 1.37 -6.82
N LYS A 280 1.06 0.57 -7.56
CA LYS A 280 1.86 -0.50 -6.99
C LYS A 280 3.25 0.00 -6.57
N ARG A 281 3.64 1.22 -6.96
CA ARG A 281 5.01 1.72 -6.82
C ARG A 281 5.32 2.05 -5.36
N GLY A 282 4.34 2.57 -4.62
CA GLY A 282 4.42 2.65 -3.16
C GLY A 282 3.84 3.94 -2.60
N TRP A 283 4.13 4.18 -1.33
CA TRP A 283 3.64 5.30 -0.54
C TRP A 283 4.46 6.54 -0.93
N GLN A 284 3.81 7.65 -1.31
CA GLN A 284 4.48 8.93 -1.58
C GLN A 284 4.56 9.72 -0.26
N TYR A 285 5.76 9.90 0.30
CA TYR A 285 5.98 10.57 1.59
C TYR A 285 7.01 11.71 1.55
N GLY A 286 7.50 12.06 0.35
CA GLY A 286 8.35 13.24 0.12
C GLY A 286 9.67 13.24 0.87
N ASP A 287 10.25 12.06 1.13
CA ASP A 287 11.47 11.85 1.94
C ASP A 287 11.41 12.48 3.35
N ARG A 288 10.20 12.69 3.88
CA ARG A 288 9.98 13.25 5.22
C ARG A 288 9.64 12.16 6.22
N THR A 289 10.69 11.58 6.79
CA THR A 289 10.58 10.74 7.98
C THR A 289 10.82 11.59 9.23
N TYR A 290 9.91 11.47 10.20
CA TYR A 290 10.01 12.14 11.48
C TYR A 290 10.36 11.11 12.56
N ASP A 291 11.38 11.42 13.34
CA ASP A 291 11.77 10.59 14.48
C ASP A 291 11.50 11.35 15.79
N PHE A 292 10.92 10.66 16.78
CA PHE A 292 10.62 11.24 18.09
C PHE A 292 11.87 11.56 18.91
N PHE A 293 13.05 11.07 18.52
CA PHE A 293 14.37 11.48 19.05
C PHE A 293 14.54 13.00 19.20
N ARG A 294 13.82 13.78 18.40
CA ARG A 294 14.03 15.23 18.28
C ARG A 294 13.03 16.06 19.08
N THR A 295 12.17 15.45 19.90
CA THR A 295 11.10 16.15 20.61
C THR A 295 11.16 15.88 22.11
N GLU A 296 11.06 16.94 22.92
CA GLU A 296 11.16 16.83 24.39
C GLU A 296 9.93 16.21 25.04
N ASP A 297 8.78 16.16 24.35
CA ASP A 297 7.49 15.75 24.90
C ASP A 297 6.78 14.67 24.06
N ASN A 298 7.54 13.96 23.22
CA ASN A 298 7.03 12.91 22.33
C ASN A 298 5.83 13.35 21.47
N ALA A 299 5.81 14.62 21.05
CA ALA A 299 4.80 15.20 20.18
C ALA A 299 5.44 15.77 18.91
N LEU A 300 4.86 15.49 17.75
CA LEU A 300 5.36 15.91 16.45
C LEU A 300 4.23 16.48 15.60
N GLN A 301 4.54 17.55 14.87
CA GLN A 301 3.76 17.98 13.72
C GLN A 301 4.45 17.52 12.45
N MET A 302 3.78 16.66 11.69
CA MET A 302 4.20 16.22 10.39
C MET A 302 3.50 17.05 9.32
N VAL A 303 4.29 17.54 8.35
CA VAL A 303 3.75 18.21 7.16
C VAL A 303 4.28 17.51 5.93
N LEU A 304 3.37 16.91 5.15
CA LEU A 304 3.64 16.33 3.85
C LEU A 304 3.10 17.25 2.75
N PRO A 305 3.96 17.97 2.02
CA PRO A 305 3.51 18.77 0.90
C PRO A 305 3.06 17.88 -0.26
N PHE A 306 1.95 18.23 -0.90
CA PHE A 306 1.48 17.57 -2.10
C PHE A 306 2.19 18.16 -3.33
N GLN A 307 3.04 17.35 -3.95
CA GLN A 307 3.90 17.77 -5.08
C GLN A 307 3.66 16.91 -6.33
N ASP A 308 2.77 15.92 -6.23
CA ASP A 308 2.50 15.01 -7.32
C ASP A 308 1.48 15.60 -8.30
N THR A 309 1.60 15.16 -9.54
CA THR A 309 0.84 15.67 -10.69
C THR A 309 0.23 14.52 -11.49
N ASN A 310 0.17 13.32 -10.91
CA ASN A 310 -0.40 12.15 -11.60
C ASN A 310 -1.84 12.41 -12.08
N ASP A 311 -2.21 11.73 -13.15
CA ASP A 311 -3.48 11.86 -13.85
C ASP A 311 -4.52 10.80 -13.44
N PHE A 312 -4.24 10.05 -12.38
CA PHE A 312 -5.15 9.10 -11.75
C PHE A 312 -5.66 9.63 -10.40
N ASP A 313 -6.74 9.03 -9.88
CA ASP A 313 -7.39 9.51 -8.67
C ASP A 313 -6.51 9.37 -7.42
N LEU A 314 -6.52 10.41 -6.58
CA LEU A 314 -5.98 10.34 -5.22
C LEU A 314 -6.91 9.48 -4.38
N SER A 315 -6.43 8.31 -3.96
CA SER A 315 -7.32 7.32 -3.34
C SER A 315 -7.21 7.26 -1.84
N TYR A 316 -6.00 7.42 -1.31
CA TYR A 316 -5.76 7.31 0.13
C TYR A 316 -4.71 8.32 0.57
N ILE A 317 -4.90 8.77 1.80
CA ILE A 317 -3.88 9.44 2.60
C ILE A 317 -3.66 8.65 3.89
N GLY A 318 -2.58 8.94 4.60
CA GLY A 318 -2.43 8.40 5.93
C GLY A 318 -1.09 8.63 6.59
N VAL A 319 -0.87 7.84 7.65
CA VAL A 319 0.29 7.86 8.52
C VAL A 319 0.86 6.44 8.63
N VAL A 320 2.17 6.30 8.48
CA VAL A 320 2.90 5.07 8.81
C VAL A 320 3.63 5.28 10.12
N PHE A 321 3.53 4.29 11.00
CA PHE A 321 4.29 4.22 12.24
C PHE A 321 5.09 2.92 12.28
N ALA A 322 6.41 3.03 12.40
CA ALA A 322 7.31 1.88 12.32
C ALA A 322 8.30 1.85 13.48
N ASN A 323 8.53 0.65 14.01
CA ASN A 323 9.56 0.33 14.99
C ASN A 323 10.67 -0.47 14.30
N TYR A 324 11.88 0.10 14.23
CA TYR A 324 13.02 -0.55 13.55
C TYR A 324 13.87 -1.47 14.44
N ASN A 325 13.47 -1.71 15.69
CA ASN A 325 14.09 -2.72 16.53
C ASN A 325 13.63 -4.14 16.22
N TYR A 326 12.45 -4.28 15.61
CA TYR A 326 11.80 -5.57 15.39
C TYR A 326 11.59 -6.34 16.71
N ASP A 327 11.51 -5.63 17.84
CA ASP A 327 11.31 -6.20 19.16
C ASP A 327 9.84 -6.21 19.55
N LYS A 328 9.50 -7.07 20.51
CA LYS A 328 8.17 -7.07 21.11
C LYS A 328 7.97 -5.82 21.93
N SER A 329 7.05 -4.97 21.50
CA SER A 329 6.73 -3.71 22.17
C SER A 329 5.31 -3.27 21.86
N THR A 330 4.79 -2.37 22.69
CA THR A 330 3.47 -1.77 22.50
C THR A 330 3.60 -0.26 22.52
N ALA A 331 2.76 0.40 21.73
CA ALA A 331 2.70 1.84 21.67
C ALA A 331 1.25 2.31 21.59
N LEU A 332 1.02 3.48 22.17
CA LEU A 332 -0.20 4.25 22.02
C LEU A 332 0.16 5.45 21.14
N LEU A 333 -0.38 5.48 19.92
CA LEU A 333 -0.19 6.59 18.99
C LEU A 333 -1.46 7.45 18.98
N ASP A 334 -1.37 8.65 19.54
CA ASP A 334 -2.45 9.61 19.53
C ASP A 334 -2.33 10.51 18.30
N ILE A 335 -3.26 10.37 17.36
CA ILE A 335 -3.42 11.36 16.29
C ILE A 335 -4.42 12.39 16.78
N THR A 336 -3.90 13.56 17.13
CA THR A 336 -4.67 14.66 17.74
C THR A 336 -5.28 15.60 16.71
N SER A 337 -4.66 15.69 15.53
CA SER A 337 -5.19 16.43 14.40
C SER A 337 -4.72 15.80 13.09
N CYS A 338 -5.57 15.85 12.07
CA CYS A 338 -5.22 15.47 10.71
C CYS A 338 -5.97 16.41 9.75
N THR A 339 -5.24 17.23 9.00
CA THR A 339 -5.80 18.25 8.09
C THR A 339 -5.25 18.06 6.69
N LEU A 340 -6.13 17.85 5.72
CA LEU A 340 -5.82 17.98 4.31
C LEU A 340 -6.04 19.43 3.89
N THR A 341 -4.99 20.10 3.41
CA THR A 341 -5.09 21.39 2.74
C THR A 341 -4.99 21.15 1.24
N ASP A 342 -6.02 21.53 0.49
CA ASP A 342 -6.05 21.38 -0.97
C ASP A 342 -5.21 22.44 -1.69
N GLY A 343 -5.11 22.35 -3.01
CA GLY A 343 -4.33 23.27 -3.85
C GLY A 343 -4.89 24.69 -3.92
N GLU A 344 -6.16 24.90 -3.55
CA GLU A 344 -6.77 26.22 -3.41
C GLU A 344 -6.54 26.82 -2.00
N GLY A 345 -6.06 26.00 -1.06
CA GLY A 345 -5.83 26.38 0.33
C GLY A 345 -7.02 26.15 1.25
N ASN A 346 -8.08 25.47 0.81
CA ASN A 346 -9.16 25.07 1.71
C ASN A 346 -8.66 23.95 2.62
N ARG A 347 -9.10 23.97 3.88
CA ARG A 347 -8.68 23.04 4.92
C ARG A 347 -9.83 22.09 5.25
N HIS A 348 -9.55 20.80 5.17
CA HIS A 348 -10.50 19.71 5.40
C HIS A 348 -9.97 18.84 6.54
N GLU A 349 -10.79 18.63 7.56
CA GLU A 349 -10.44 17.79 8.70
C GLU A 349 -10.67 16.32 8.36
N ILE A 350 -9.67 15.48 8.65
CA ILE A 350 -9.69 14.05 8.38
C ILE A 350 -9.90 13.34 9.71
N THR A 351 -11.17 13.10 10.05
CA THR A 351 -11.60 12.54 11.33
C THR A 351 -11.32 11.04 11.48
N ASP A 352 -11.22 10.30 10.39
CA ASP A 352 -11.08 8.84 10.42
C ASP A 352 -9.80 8.35 11.11
N LEU A 353 -8.76 9.18 11.10
CA LEU A 353 -7.48 8.87 11.73
C LEU A 353 -7.37 9.43 13.15
N ILE A 354 -8.27 10.35 13.55
CA ILE A 354 -8.19 11.03 14.84
C ILE A 354 -8.62 10.09 15.97
N GLY A 355 -7.75 9.96 16.98
CA GLY A 355 -7.95 9.08 18.12
C GLY A 355 -6.67 8.43 18.60
N SER A 356 -6.80 7.60 19.63
CA SER A 356 -5.69 6.85 20.23
C SER A 356 -5.63 5.45 19.62
N HIS A 357 -4.55 5.16 18.89
CA HIS A 357 -4.31 3.89 18.21
C HIS A 357 -3.45 2.98 19.08
N LEU A 358 -3.98 1.81 19.41
CA LEU A 358 -3.29 0.79 20.20
C LEU A 358 -2.54 -0.13 19.26
N LEU A 359 -1.20 -0.08 19.33
CA LEU A 359 -0.31 -0.71 18.36
C LEU A 359 0.63 -1.70 19.05
N TYR A 360 0.75 -2.87 18.44
CA TYR A 360 1.60 -3.96 18.91
C TYR A 360 2.66 -4.26 17.85
N PHE A 361 3.92 -4.32 18.26
CA PHE A 361 5.06 -4.56 17.39
C PHE A 361 5.74 -5.87 17.76
N ASP A 362 6.23 -6.56 16.75
CA ASP A 362 7.09 -7.74 16.86
C ASP A 362 7.93 -7.88 15.58
N GLU A 363 8.66 -8.99 15.43
CA GLU A 363 9.50 -9.27 14.26
C GLU A 363 8.73 -9.27 12.92
N GLU A 364 7.44 -9.63 12.93
CA GLU A 364 6.56 -9.70 11.75
C GLU A 364 5.66 -8.44 11.60
N ASN A 365 5.43 -7.72 12.70
CA ASN A 365 4.53 -6.58 12.85
C ASN A 365 5.29 -5.28 13.18
N TRP A 366 6.46 -5.08 12.57
CA TRP A 366 7.32 -3.92 12.83
C TRP A 366 6.80 -2.58 12.26
N GLN A 367 5.79 -2.61 11.38
CA GLN A 367 5.18 -1.43 10.75
C GLN A 367 3.66 -1.49 10.77
N TRP A 368 3.04 -0.35 11.10
CA TRP A 368 1.61 -0.10 11.00
C TRP A 368 1.29 1.00 10.00
N ASN A 369 0.35 0.71 9.10
CA ASN A 369 -0.13 1.66 8.10
C ASN A 369 -1.54 2.11 8.49
N LEU A 370 -1.68 3.38 8.86
CA LEU A 370 -2.95 4.01 9.20
C LEU A 370 -3.39 4.81 7.98
N THR A 371 -4.42 4.34 7.29
CA THR A 371 -4.90 4.87 6.01
C THR A 371 -6.37 5.29 6.13
N THR A 372 -6.79 6.25 5.31
CA THR A 372 -8.20 6.61 5.12
C THR A 372 -8.42 7.05 3.67
N ASP A 373 -9.66 6.86 3.19
CA ASP A 373 -10.17 7.39 1.92
C ASP A 373 -11.06 8.63 2.10
N GLN A 374 -11.21 9.15 3.33
CA GLN A 374 -12.00 10.35 3.63
C GLN A 374 -11.55 11.59 2.83
N ASN A 375 -10.29 11.60 2.33
CA ASN A 375 -9.87 12.63 1.38
C ASN A 375 -10.80 12.73 0.15
N GLN A 376 -11.43 11.62 -0.26
CA GLN A 376 -12.33 11.56 -1.41
C GLN A 376 -13.65 12.32 -1.21
N ASP A 377 -13.98 12.70 0.03
CA ASP A 377 -15.12 13.59 0.30
C ASP A 377 -14.85 15.03 -0.17
N PHE A 378 -13.57 15.39 -0.34
CA PHE A 378 -13.13 16.77 -0.57
C PHE A 378 -12.39 16.96 -1.89
N VAL A 379 -11.58 15.98 -2.28
CA VAL A 379 -10.69 16.03 -3.45
C VAL A 379 -10.76 14.72 -4.22
N THR A 380 -10.62 14.77 -5.55
CA THR A 380 -10.70 13.59 -6.42
C THR A 380 -9.33 13.18 -6.94
N ASP A 381 -8.56 14.13 -7.49
CA ASP A 381 -7.29 13.84 -8.17
C ASP A 381 -6.09 14.61 -7.58
N PHE A 382 -4.89 14.31 -8.07
CA PHE A 382 -3.68 14.99 -7.62
C PHE A 382 -3.62 16.47 -8.01
N GLY A 383 -4.38 16.87 -9.04
CA GLY A 383 -4.54 18.27 -9.42
C GLY A 383 -5.25 19.08 -8.33
N ASP A 384 -6.27 18.51 -7.69
CA ASP A 384 -7.02 19.15 -6.60
C ASP A 384 -6.14 19.46 -5.38
N ILE A 385 -5.16 18.60 -5.08
CA ILE A 385 -4.29 18.74 -3.90
C ILE A 385 -2.95 19.44 -4.19
N TYR A 386 -2.59 19.65 -5.44
CA TYR A 386 -1.27 20.16 -5.81
C TYR A 386 -0.97 21.53 -5.17
N GLY A 387 0.18 21.64 -4.50
CA GLY A 387 0.58 22.86 -3.78
C GLY A 387 -0.03 22.96 -2.37
N GLY A 388 -0.96 22.08 -2.04
CA GLY A 388 -1.46 21.86 -0.70
C GLY A 388 -0.53 20.99 0.16
N ASN A 389 -1.06 20.48 1.27
CA ASN A 389 -0.33 19.57 2.16
C ASN A 389 -1.27 18.72 3.03
N LEU A 390 -0.75 17.61 3.53
CA LEU A 390 -1.31 16.89 4.67
C LEU A 390 -0.53 17.30 5.93
N THR A 391 -1.24 17.82 6.93
CA THR A 391 -0.68 18.16 8.24
C THR A 391 -1.26 17.24 9.30
N VAL A 392 -0.40 16.60 10.09
CA VAL A 392 -0.81 15.66 11.15
C VAL A 392 -0.06 15.99 12.43
N ASP A 393 -0.81 16.20 13.52
CA ASP A 393 -0.25 16.34 14.86
C ASP A 393 -0.41 15.02 15.61
N ALA A 394 0.71 14.41 15.99
CA ALA A 394 0.74 13.10 16.63
C ALA A 394 1.56 13.11 17.92
N GLN A 395 1.18 12.24 18.84
CA GLN A 395 1.87 12.02 20.11
C GLN A 395 2.02 10.52 20.35
N VAL A 396 3.08 10.11 21.05
CA VAL A 396 3.32 8.70 21.37
C VAL A 396 3.54 8.48 22.87
N GLY A 397 3.04 7.35 23.36
CA GLY A 397 3.27 6.86 24.71
C GLY A 397 3.25 5.32 24.77
N TYR A 398 3.55 4.76 25.94
CA TYR A 398 3.49 3.32 26.13
C TYR A 398 2.06 2.93 26.39
N LEU A 399 1.61 1.86 25.72
CA LEU A 399 0.27 1.36 25.90
C LEU A 399 0.07 0.71 27.27
N GLU A 400 1.01 -0.16 27.67
CA GLU A 400 0.86 -0.99 28.86
C GLU A 400 0.54 -0.21 30.15
N PRO A 401 1.16 0.95 30.47
CA PRO A 401 0.82 1.69 31.67
C PRO A 401 -0.57 2.34 31.66
N VAL A 402 -1.21 2.44 30.49
CA VAL A 402 -2.39 3.27 30.27
C VAL A 402 -3.66 2.42 30.13
N VAL A 403 -3.64 1.39 29.28
CA VAL A 403 -4.82 0.57 28.98
C VAL A 403 -4.48 -0.91 29.08
N ASP A 404 -5.32 -1.67 29.79
CA ASP A 404 -5.34 -3.13 29.69
C ASP A 404 -6.25 -3.57 28.54
N VAL A 405 -5.74 -4.45 27.68
CA VAL A 405 -6.48 -5.00 26.54
C VAL A 405 -6.69 -6.49 26.74
N THR A 406 -7.94 -6.94 26.62
CA THR A 406 -8.29 -8.37 26.70
C THR A 406 -9.09 -8.78 25.48
N TRP A 407 -8.71 -9.91 24.89
CA TRP A 407 -9.37 -10.51 23.74
C TRP A 407 -10.04 -11.84 24.10
N LYS A 408 -11.19 -12.13 23.48
CA LYS A 408 -11.90 -13.40 23.65
C LYS A 408 -12.53 -13.86 22.34
N SER A 409 -12.39 -15.14 22.03
CA SER A 409 -13.13 -15.83 20.96
C SER A 409 -14.25 -16.68 21.52
N GLU A 410 -15.43 -16.62 20.89
CA GLU A 410 -16.54 -17.50 21.21
C GLU A 410 -16.28 -18.95 20.76
N ASP A 411 -15.58 -19.11 19.63
CA ASP A 411 -15.19 -20.42 19.09
C ASP A 411 -13.72 -20.41 18.60
N PRO A 412 -12.77 -20.75 19.51
CA PRO A 412 -11.34 -20.87 19.19
C PRO A 412 -10.99 -21.98 18.18
N ASP A 413 -11.92 -22.88 17.85
CA ASP A 413 -11.70 -23.89 16.82
C ASP A 413 -12.00 -23.33 15.42
N ILE A 414 -12.71 -22.20 15.31
CA ILE A 414 -12.89 -21.46 14.05
C ILE A 414 -11.83 -20.37 13.91
N ALA A 415 -11.70 -19.48 14.90
CA ALA A 415 -10.67 -18.45 14.91
C ALA A 415 -10.15 -18.17 16.32
N ARG A 416 -8.83 -18.06 16.45
CA ARG A 416 -8.13 -17.73 17.70
C ARG A 416 -7.63 -16.31 17.66
N VAL A 417 -7.52 -15.69 18.84
CA VAL A 417 -6.91 -14.37 19.03
C VAL A 417 -5.91 -14.47 20.17
N ASP A 418 -4.77 -13.83 20.04
CA ASP A 418 -3.76 -13.72 21.10
C ASP A 418 -3.89 -12.40 21.88
N PRO A 419 -3.14 -12.20 22.98
CA PRO A 419 -3.20 -10.97 23.77
C PRO A 419 -2.85 -9.69 22.98
N ASP A 420 -2.08 -9.82 21.90
CA ASP A 420 -1.60 -8.71 21.06
C ASP A 420 -2.60 -8.38 19.92
N GLY A 421 -3.75 -9.06 19.87
CA GLY A 421 -4.77 -8.86 18.85
C GLY A 421 -4.47 -9.53 17.50
N ARG A 422 -3.56 -10.52 17.47
CA ARG A 422 -3.29 -11.33 16.29
C ARG A 422 -4.32 -12.45 16.20
N ILE A 423 -5.04 -12.47 15.09
CA ILE A 423 -6.10 -13.44 14.80
C ILE A 423 -5.57 -14.51 13.87
N THR A 424 -5.78 -15.77 14.24
CA THR A 424 -5.45 -16.95 13.42
C THR A 424 -6.72 -17.67 13.02
N ALA A 425 -6.97 -17.76 11.72
CA ALA A 425 -8.07 -18.53 11.15
C ALA A 425 -7.74 -20.01 11.16
N VAL A 426 -8.53 -20.81 11.88
CA VAL A 426 -8.27 -22.24 12.13
C VAL A 426 -9.08 -23.11 11.18
N ASN A 427 -10.41 -23.08 11.26
CA ASN A 427 -11.29 -23.91 10.44
C ASN A 427 -12.35 -23.04 9.75
N ARG A 428 -12.84 -23.50 8.59
CA ARG A 428 -13.99 -22.86 7.91
C ARG A 428 -15.17 -22.69 8.87
N GLY A 429 -15.77 -21.51 8.85
CA GLY A 429 -16.91 -21.15 9.69
C GLY A 429 -16.88 -19.66 10.01
N TYR A 430 -17.71 -19.22 10.95
CA TYR A 430 -17.62 -17.87 11.50
C TYR A 430 -17.68 -17.93 13.03
N THR A 431 -17.06 -16.96 13.69
CA THR A 431 -17.12 -16.81 15.15
C THR A 431 -17.06 -15.34 15.54
N THR A 432 -17.58 -15.01 16.72
CA THR A 432 -17.50 -13.66 17.28
C THR A 432 -16.24 -13.53 18.13
N LEU A 433 -15.51 -12.43 17.92
CA LEU A 433 -14.43 -11.98 18.77
C LEU A 433 -14.88 -10.74 19.55
N THR A 434 -14.51 -10.69 20.83
CA THR A 434 -14.73 -9.52 21.70
C THR A 434 -13.38 -8.97 22.14
N VAL A 435 -13.23 -7.64 22.04
CA VAL A 435 -12.14 -6.92 22.71
C VAL A 435 -12.70 -6.09 23.85
N THR A 436 -12.00 -6.06 24.97
CA THR A 436 -12.31 -5.25 26.14
C THR A 436 -11.09 -4.43 26.53
N LEU A 437 -11.30 -3.15 26.70
CA LEU A 437 -10.29 -2.14 27.01
C LEU A 437 -10.62 -1.59 28.38
N THR A 438 -9.67 -1.62 29.31
CA THR A 438 -9.82 -1.08 30.66
C THR A 438 -8.78 -0.01 30.89
N ASP A 439 -9.22 1.22 31.10
CA ASP A 439 -8.33 2.32 31.48
C ASP A 439 -7.77 2.08 32.89
N LYS A 440 -6.44 2.11 33.04
CA LYS A 440 -5.77 1.76 34.30
C LYS A 440 -5.89 2.83 35.38
N GLU A 441 -6.14 4.08 35.01
CA GLU A 441 -6.25 5.18 35.96
C GLU A 441 -7.68 5.32 36.49
N THR A 442 -8.67 5.25 35.60
CA THR A 442 -10.09 5.48 35.89
C THR A 442 -10.86 4.20 36.17
N GLY A 443 -10.40 3.05 35.65
CA GLY A 443 -11.12 1.78 35.68
C GLY A 443 -12.31 1.71 34.70
N GLU A 444 -12.47 2.70 33.82
CA GLU A 444 -13.52 2.68 32.79
C GLU A 444 -13.26 1.56 31.79
N THR A 445 -14.33 0.84 31.43
CA THR A 445 -14.26 -0.28 30.49
C THR A 445 -15.05 0.03 29.22
N LYS A 446 -14.42 -0.15 28.08
CA LYS A 446 -15.06 -0.14 26.76
C LYS A 446 -14.92 -1.51 26.11
N SER A 447 -15.93 -1.96 25.38
CA SER A 447 -15.88 -3.26 24.69
C SER A 447 -16.61 -3.19 23.35
N THR A 448 -16.06 -3.88 22.36
CA THR A 448 -16.72 -4.02 21.06
C THR A 448 -16.48 -5.43 20.50
N GLN A 449 -17.31 -5.81 19.53
CA GLN A 449 -17.28 -7.13 18.91
C GLN A 449 -17.04 -7.05 17.41
N MET A 450 -16.56 -8.16 16.85
CA MET A 450 -16.47 -8.40 15.41
C MET A 450 -16.73 -9.85 15.09
N ILE A 451 -17.16 -10.11 13.86
CA ILE A 451 -17.31 -11.45 13.31
C ILE A 451 -16.07 -11.79 12.51
N VAL A 452 -15.43 -12.91 12.79
CA VAL A 452 -14.41 -13.48 11.91
C VAL A 452 -15.06 -14.53 11.04
N ASN A 453 -15.08 -14.27 9.74
CA ASN A 453 -15.54 -15.22 8.72
C ASN A 453 -14.34 -15.91 8.09
N VAL A 454 -14.22 -17.22 8.28
CA VAL A 454 -13.13 -18.04 7.74
C VAL A 454 -13.62 -18.77 6.49
N VAL A 455 -13.08 -18.36 5.34
CA VAL A 455 -13.37 -18.93 4.03
C VAL A 455 -12.27 -19.88 3.56
N ARG A 456 -12.61 -20.81 2.65
CA ARG A 456 -11.61 -21.69 2.04
C ARG A 456 -10.59 -20.87 1.24
N LYS A 457 -9.34 -21.31 1.29
CA LYS A 457 -8.31 -20.85 0.38
C LYS A 457 -8.69 -21.24 -1.06
N PRO A 458 -8.72 -20.31 -2.03
CA PRO A 458 -8.91 -20.68 -3.43
C PRO A 458 -7.75 -21.60 -3.85
N ILE A 459 -8.10 -22.76 -4.44
CA ILE A 459 -7.17 -23.80 -4.90
C ILE A 459 -6.42 -23.33 -6.14
#